data_AF-A0A662KPR7-F1
#
_entry.id   AF-A0A662KPR7-F1
#
_cell.length_a   1.000
_cell.length_b   1.000
_cell.length_c   1.000
_cell.angle_alpha   90.00
_cell.angle_beta   90.00
_cell.angle_gamma   90.00
#
_symmetry.space_group_name_H-M   'P 1'
#
loop_
_entity.id
_entity.type
_entity.pdbx_description
1 polymer ?
#
loop_
_entity_poly.entity_id
_entity_poly.type
_entity_poly.pdbx_seq_one_letter_code
_entity_poly.pdbx_strand_id
1 'polypeptide(L)' 'MSKWKFYEVKDGKLERKRKECPKCGAGVFMAEHAD' A
#
# COMPACT_ATOMS: atom_id res chain seq x y z
N MET A 1 10.38 6.25 4.60
CA MET A 1 8.99 5.86 4.98
C MET A 1 8.87 4.35 5.01
N SER A 2 8.31 3.82 6.09
CA SER A 2 8.18 2.39 6.38
C SER A 2 7.05 1.72 5.58
N LYS A 3 7.36 0.74 4.71
CA LYS A 3 6.40 0.07 3.78
C LYS A 3 5.20 -0.62 4.47
N TRP A 4 5.41 -1.10 5.70
CA TRP A 4 4.40 -1.75 6.54
C TRP A 4 3.24 -0.83 6.95
N LYS A 5 3.44 0.50 6.92
CA LYS A 5 2.37 1.48 7.20
C LYS A 5 1.23 1.45 6.17
N PHE A 6 1.47 0.88 4.99
CA PHE A 6 0.48 0.77 3.92
C PHE A 6 -0.30 -0.55 3.97
N TYR A 7 -0.03 -1.41 4.95
CA TYR A 7 -0.81 -2.60 5.24
C TYR A 7 -1.58 -2.36 6.54
N GLU A 8 -2.87 -2.63 6.52
CA GLU A 8 -3.76 -2.54 7.67
C GLU A 8 -4.45 -3.88 7.86
N VAL A 9 -4.47 -4.39 9.08
CA VAL A 9 -5.21 -5.61 9.39
C VAL A 9 -6.59 -5.18 9.87
N LYS A 10 -7.61 -5.44 9.05
CA LYS A 10 -9.01 -5.26 9.41
C LYS A 10 -9.67 -6.62 9.53
N ASP A 11 -10.21 -6.89 10.71
CA ASP A 11 -10.95 -8.12 10.99
C ASP A 11 -10.16 -9.41 10.67
N GLY A 12 -8.86 -9.42 11.00
CA GLY A 12 -7.96 -10.55 10.71
C GLY A 12 -7.53 -10.70 9.25
N LYS A 13 -7.97 -9.80 8.35
CA LYS A 13 -7.55 -9.76 6.95
C LYS A 13 -6.58 -8.62 6.71
N LEU A 14 -5.49 -8.93 6.00
CA LEU A 14 -4.48 -7.96 5.59
C LEU A 14 -5.02 -7.15 4.41
N GLU A 15 -5.53 -5.96 4.68
CA GLU A 15 -5.95 -4.99 3.69
C GLU A 15 -4.83 -4.02 3.33
N ARG A 16 -4.85 -3.53 2.10
CA ARG A 16 -3.77 -2.70 1.56
C ARG A 16 -4.28 -1.28 1.33
N LYS A 17 -3.71 -0.31 2.06
CA LYS A 17 -4.17 1.09 2.07
C LYS A 17 -3.87 1.87 0.79
N ARG A 18 -2.84 1.48 0.04
CA ARG A 18 -2.41 2.18 -1.19
C ARG A 18 -2.39 1.27 -2.40
N LYS A 19 -2.56 1.88 -3.58
CA LYS A 19 -2.38 1.22 -4.87
C LYS A 19 -0.93 0.76 -5.01
N GLU A 20 -0.76 -0.51 -5.39
CA GLU A 20 0.55 -1.00 -5.79
C GLU A 20 0.92 -0.47 -7.17
N CYS A 21 2.20 -0.32 -7.43
CA CYS A 21 2.68 0.01 -8.75
C CYS A 21 2.57 -1.22 -9.67
N PRO A 22 1.78 -1.19 -10.76
CA PRO A 22 1.60 -2.34 -11.65
C PRO A 22 2.89 -2.71 -12.40
N LYS A 23 3.88 -1.80 -12.48
CA LYS A 23 5.18 -2.06 -13.11
C LYS A 23 6.23 -2.64 -12.16
N CYS A 24 6.14 -2.30 -10.87
CA CYS A 24 7.14 -2.73 -9.88
C CYS A 24 6.72 -3.99 -9.11
N GLY A 25 5.42 -4.25 -9.02
CA GLY A 25 4.87 -5.42 -8.34
C GLY A 25 4.56 -5.21 -6.85
N ALA A 26 4.15 -6.31 -6.21
CA ALA A 26 3.66 -6.31 -4.84
C ALA A 26 4.71 -5.78 -3.85
N GLY A 27 4.29 -4.86 -2.96
CA GLY A 27 5.16 -4.24 -1.96
C GLY A 27 5.78 -2.91 -2.36
N VAL A 28 5.52 -2.42 -3.58
CA VAL A 28 5.84 -1.05 -4.00
C VAL A 28 4.54 -0.26 -4.14
N PHE A 29 4.40 0.78 -3.33
CA PHE A 29 3.20 1.62 -3.28
C PHE A 29 3.41 2.93 -4.02
N MET A 30 2.38 3.38 -4.73
CA MET A 30 2.38 4.70 -5.33
C MET A 30 2.28 5.79 -4.25
N ALA A 31 2.90 6.95 -4.51
CA ALA A 31 2.72 8.14 -3.69
C ALA A 31 1.31 8.71 -3.94
N GLU A 32 0.72 9.28 -2.90
CA GLU A 32 -0.51 10.06 -3.02
C GLU A 32 -0.09 11.52 -3.17
N HIS A 33 -0.49 12.16 -4.27
CA HIS A 33 -0.34 13.59 -4.50
C HIS A 33 -1.75 14.17 -4.60
N ALA A 34 -2.02 15.24 -3.85
CA ALA A 34 -3.12 16.13 -4.18
C ALA A 34 -2.70 16.88 -5.45
N ASP A 35 -3.61 16.99 -6.41
CA ASP A 35 -3.39 17.70 -7.68
C ASP A 35 -2.82 19.11 -7.47
#